data_AF-A0AAV6X7V4-F1
#
_entry.id   AF-A0AAV6X7V4-F1
#
_cell.length_a   1.000
_cell.length_b   1.000
_cell.length_c   1.000
_cell.angle_alpha   90.00
_cell.angle_beta   90.00
_cell.angle_gamma   90.00
#
_symmetry.space_group_name_H-M   'P 1'
#
loop_
_entity.id
_entity.type
_entity.pdbx_description
1 polymer ?
#
loop_
_entity_poly.entity_id
_entity_poly.type
_entity_poly.pdbx_seq_one_letter_code
_entity_poly.pdbx_strand_id
1 'polypeptide(L)' 'MGKFQLSHREQLKVVLSTGISDTIQGYPYTPGIWTKEQVEAWKPVVDAIHAKGTIFFCQLWHCGRGEIP' A
#
# COMPACT_ATOMS: atom_id res chain seq x y z
N MET A 1 11.69 -23.32 -33.01
CA MET A 1 12.33 -22.23 -32.23
C MET A 1 11.24 -21.54 -31.42
N GLY A 2 10.94 -22.09 -30.24
CA GLY A 2 9.73 -21.76 -29.47
C GLY A 2 9.89 -20.46 -28.69
N LYS A 3 8.99 -19.50 -28.91
CA LYS A 3 8.84 -18.34 -28.03
C LYS A 3 8.18 -18.83 -26.74
N PHE A 4 8.95 -18.93 -25.66
CA PHE A 4 8.39 -19.05 -24.32
C PHE A 4 7.66 -17.74 -23.99
N GLN A 5 6.34 -17.71 -24.17
CA GLN A 5 5.51 -16.68 -23.54
C GLN A 5 5.49 -16.96 -22.04
N LEU A 6 6.13 -16.10 -21.26
CA LEU A 6 6.04 -16.11 -19.81
C LEU A 6 4.55 -15.99 -19.44
N SER A 7 4.00 -17.01 -18.77
CA SER A 7 2.63 -16.96 -18.26
C SER A 7 2.48 -15.77 -17.32
N HIS A 8 1.43 -14.97 -17.50
CA HIS A 8 1.12 -13.81 -16.66
C HIS A 8 1.13 -14.23 -15.18
N ARG A 9 2.18 -13.88 -14.45
CA ARG A 9 2.15 -13.94 -13.00
C ARG A 9 1.22 -12.81 -12.56
N GLU A 10 0.12 -13.14 -11.90
CA GLU A 10 -0.70 -12.15 -11.21
C GLU A 10 0.23 -11.38 -10.28
N GLN A 11 0.54 -10.13 -10.62
CA GLN A 11 1.37 -9.32 -9.76
C GLN A 11 0.49 -8.97 -8.57
N LEU A 12 0.97 -9.18 -7.35
CA LEU A 12 0.33 -8.67 -6.13
C LEU A 12 1.10 -7.40 -5.75
N LYS A 13 0.40 -6.29 -5.50
CA LYS A 13 1.04 -5.07 -4.98
C LYS A 13 0.54 -4.83 -3.56
N VAL A 14 1.48 -4.92 -2.61
CA VAL A 14 1.25 -4.68 -1.18
C VAL A 14 1.96 -3.39 -0.81
N VAL A 15 1.23 -2.45 -0.20
CA VAL A 15 1.86 -1.33 0.51
C VAL A 15 2.23 -1.83 1.89
N LEU A 16 3.50 -1.67 2.24
CA LEU A 16 4.15 -2.31 3.38
C LEU A 16 3.85 -1.65 4.73
N SER A 17 3.16 -0.51 4.73
CA SER A 17 2.78 0.15 5.97
C SER A 17 1.81 1.31 5.73
N THR A 18 0.63 1.25 6.33
CA THR A 18 -0.29 2.37 6.35
C THR A 18 -0.79 2.58 7.77
N GLY A 19 -0.35 3.69 8.38
CA GLY A 19 -0.75 4.06 9.74
C GLY A 19 -2.27 4.25 9.81
N ILE A 20 -2.87 3.87 10.93
CA ILE A 20 -4.33 3.95 11.14
C ILE A 20 -4.75 5.05 12.12
N SER A 21 -3.80 5.78 12.70
CA SER A 21 -4.04 7.04 13.39
C SER A 21 -2.74 7.86 13.53
N ASP A 22 -2.88 9.11 13.93
CA ASP A 22 -1.78 10.05 14.21
C ASP A 22 -0.89 9.60 15.38
N THR A 23 -1.46 8.98 16.40
CA THR A 23 -0.73 8.50 17.59
C THR A 23 0.12 7.26 17.36
N ILE A 24 0.12 6.67 16.15
CA ILE A 24 0.69 5.33 15.92
C ILE A 24 1.72 5.32 14.78
N GLN A 25 2.16 6.50 14.35
CA GLN A 25 3.10 6.66 13.25
C GLN A 25 4.54 6.50 13.74
N GLY A 26 5.01 5.26 13.90
CA GLY A 26 6.33 4.97 14.47
C GLY A 26 7.54 5.32 13.58
N TYR A 27 7.32 5.73 12.33
CA TYR A 27 8.39 6.20 11.42
C TYR A 27 7.93 7.42 10.61
N PRO A 28 8.79 8.45 10.48
CA PRO A 28 8.49 9.62 9.67
C PRO A 28 8.25 9.23 8.21
N TYR A 29 7.33 9.94 7.56
CA TYR A 29 6.93 9.73 6.16
C TYR A 29 6.23 8.40 5.83
N THR A 30 5.84 7.61 6.83
CA THR A 30 4.95 6.46 6.61
C THR A 30 3.57 6.97 6.15
N PRO A 31 2.98 6.49 5.05
CA PRO A 31 1.67 6.96 4.62
C PRO A 31 0.57 6.52 5.59
N GLY A 32 -0.49 7.33 5.70
CA GLY A 32 -1.66 7.07 6.55
C GLY A 32 -2.94 6.72 5.79
N ILE A 33 -3.97 6.27 6.49
CA ILE A 33 -5.34 6.03 5.95
C ILE A 33 -6.46 6.33 6.96
N TRP A 34 -6.25 7.28 7.86
CA TRP A 34 -7.24 7.64 8.89
C TRP A 34 -7.96 8.97 8.64
N THR A 35 -7.42 9.83 7.76
CA THR A 35 -8.11 11.05 7.32
C THR A 35 -8.69 10.91 5.92
N LYS A 36 -9.68 11.75 5.61
CA LYS A 36 -10.31 11.76 4.28
C LYS A 36 -9.30 12.14 3.19
N GLU A 37 -8.43 13.09 3.48
CA GLU A 37 -7.38 13.57 2.57
C GLU A 37 -6.40 12.44 2.23
N GLN A 38 -6.05 11.62 3.23
CA GLN A 38 -5.20 10.45 3.03
C GLN A 38 -5.89 9.41 2.13
N VAL A 39 -7.18 9.14 2.36
CA VAL A 39 -7.97 8.25 1.49
C VAL A 39 -8.00 8.76 0.05
N GLU A 40 -8.24 10.06 -0.16
CA GLU A 40 -8.23 10.65 -1.51
C GLU A 40 -6.85 10.54 -2.17
N ALA A 41 -5.76 10.73 -1.41
CA ALA A 41 -4.39 10.61 -1.91
C ALA A 41 -4.03 9.18 -2.36
N TRP A 42 -4.67 8.15 -1.78
CA TRP A 42 -4.46 6.75 -2.16
C TRP A 42 -5.16 6.35 -3.45
N LYS A 43 -6.28 6.98 -3.81
CA LYS A 43 -7.08 6.63 -5.00
C LYS A 43 -6.27 6.51 -6.30
N PRO A 44 -5.47 7.52 -6.72
CA PRO A 44 -4.72 7.41 -7.97
C PRO A 44 -3.70 6.26 -7.99
N VAL A 45 -3.15 5.90 -6.81
CA VAL A 45 -2.23 4.76 -6.69
C VAL A 45 -2.98 3.45 -6.89
N VAL A 46 -4.12 3.28 -6.21
CA VAL A 46 -4.97 2.09 -6.33
C VAL A 46 -5.51 1.94 -7.75
N ASP A 47 -5.97 3.03 -8.36
CA ASP A 47 -6.47 3.05 -9.73
C ASP A 47 -5.38 2.63 -10.73
N ALA A 48 -4.14 3.12 -10.57
CA ALA A 48 -3.02 2.74 -11.42
C ALA A 48 -2.62 1.26 -11.28
N ILE A 49 -2.88 0.64 -10.12
CA ILE A 49 -2.65 -0.78 -9.86
C ILE A 49 -3.77 -1.61 -10.50
N HIS A 50 -5.03 -1.21 -10.30
CA HIS A 50 -6.18 -1.87 -10.91
C HIS A 50 -6.16 -1.78 -12.44
N ALA A 51 -5.70 -0.67 -13.01
CA ALA A 51 -5.52 -0.51 -14.46
C ALA A 51 -4.55 -1.54 -15.08
N LYS A 52 -3.69 -2.16 -14.26
CA LYS A 52 -2.76 -3.23 -14.67
C LYS A 52 -3.34 -4.63 -14.43
N GLY A 53 -4.62 -4.76 -14.09
CA GLY A 53 -5.28 -6.03 -13.77
C GLY A 53 -4.73 -6.69 -12.50
N THR A 54 -4.22 -5.89 -11.57
CA THR A 54 -3.57 -6.35 -10.33
C THR A 54 -4.45 -6.02 -9.13
N ILE A 55 -4.45 -6.89 -8.12
CA ILE A 55 -5.12 -6.65 -6.83
C ILE A 55 -4.20 -5.85 -5.89
N PHE A 56 -4.76 -4.85 -5.24
CA PHE A 56 -4.10 -4.04 -4.23
C PHE A 56 -4.52 -4.46 -2.81
N PHE A 57 -3.55 -4.57 -1.90
CA PHE A 57 -3.78 -4.71 -0.47
C PHE A 57 -3.12 -3.57 0.31
N CYS A 58 -3.87 -2.98 1.23
CA CYS A 58 -3.37 -2.01 2.20
C CYS A 58 -3.01 -2.74 3.50
N GLN A 59 -1.71 -2.81 3.85
CA GLN A 59 -1.28 -3.34 5.13
C GLN A 59 -1.50 -2.29 6.22
N LEU A 60 -2.54 -2.49 7.02
CA LEU A 60 -2.82 -1.63 8.17
C LEU A 60 -1.75 -1.89 9.25
N TRP A 61 -1.09 -0.82 9.69
CA TRP A 61 0.01 -0.91 10.64
C TRP A 61 -0.28 -0.16 11.94
N HIS A 62 0.09 -0.81 13.04
CA HIS A 62 0.08 -0.26 14.38
C HIS A 62 1.45 -0.52 15.02
N CYS A 63 2.32 0.49 15.10
CA CYS A 63 3.67 0.36 15.65
C CYS A 63 3.72 0.00 17.14
N GLY A 64 2.68 0.38 17.91
CA GLY A 64 2.62 0.11 19.35
C GLY A 64 3.88 0.63 20.06
N ARG A 65 4.50 -0.21 20.90
CA ARG A 65 5.68 0.13 21.71
C ARG A 65 6.97 0.42 20.92
N GLY A 66 6.95 0.28 19.59
CA GLY A 66 8.08 0.60 18.71
C GLY A 66 8.13 2.07 18.24
N GLU A 67 7.32 2.93 18.83
CA GLU A 67 7.34 4.38 18.58
C GLU A 67 8.71 5.00 18.91
N ILE A 68 9.28 5.71 17.94
CA ILE A 68 10.47 6.54 18.12
C ILE A 68 9.93 7.98 18.33
N PRO A 69 10.28 8.67 19.44
CA PRO A 69 9.81 10.04 19.71
C PRO A 69 10.21 11.06 18.64
#